data_AF-A0A800CI64-F1
#
_entry.id   AF-A0A800CI64-F1
#
_cell.length_a   1.000
_cell.length_b   1.000
_cell.length_c   1.000
_cell.angle_alpha   90.00
_cell.angle_beta   90.00
_cell.angle_gamma   90.00
#
_symmetry.space_group_name_H-M   'P 1'
#
loop_
_entity.id
_entity.type
_entity.pdbx_description
1 polymer ?
#
loop_
_entity_poly.entity_id
_entity_poly.type
_entity_poly.pdbx_seq_one_letter_code
_entity_poly.pdbx_strand_id
1 'polypeptide(L)'
;MTLSSILLGAALLILTGVYLARPFLQKDDEAERPLTQRERLLNTKEAILAEIRQTDFDFETGKIPADVHEQERAFLMQQAADVLRQIDEYDAHPNPVDTEIEAAVARIRRQGAPATAAASAAVAANGKAKFCPQCGSPVDPGDKFCTSCGHKLAAVVLTPQT
;
A
#
# COMPACT_ATOMS: atom_id res chain seq x y z
N MET A 1 -60.09 -4.71 -8.25
CA MET A 1 -59.06 -4.26 -7.29
C MET A 1 -58.19 -5.42 -6.79
N THR A 2 -58.78 -6.55 -6.41
CA THR A 2 -58.05 -7.75 -5.93
C THR A 2 -57.20 -8.43 -7.02
N LEU A 3 -57.70 -8.51 -8.26
CA LEU A 3 -56.96 -9.13 -9.37
C LEU A 3 -55.63 -8.41 -9.65
N SER A 4 -55.63 -7.08 -9.57
CA SER A 4 -54.45 -6.24 -9.80
C SER A 4 -53.41 -6.38 -8.68
N SER A 5 -53.84 -6.47 -7.41
CA SER A 5 -52.91 -6.65 -6.29
C SER A 5 -52.29 -8.04 -6.27
N ILE A 6 -53.06 -9.07 -6.67
CA ILE A 6 -52.56 -10.45 -6.80
C ILE A 6 -51.52 -10.53 -7.92
N LEU A 7 -51.79 -9.95 -9.08
CA LEU A 7 -50.85 -9.89 -10.20
C LEU A 7 -49.56 -9.14 -9.85
N LEU A 8 -49.67 -8.00 -9.17
CA LEU A 8 -48.51 -7.24 -8.71
C LEU A 8 -47.66 -8.03 -7.72
N GLY A 9 -48.30 -8.67 -6.73
CA GLY A 9 -47.62 -9.50 -5.74
C GLY A 9 -46.88 -10.68 -6.37
N ALA A 10 -47.52 -11.39 -7.30
CA ALA A 10 -46.91 -12.50 -8.02
C ALA A 10 -45.70 -12.05 -8.86
N ALA A 11 -45.82 -10.92 -9.57
CA ALA A 11 -44.71 -10.36 -10.36
C ALA A 11 -43.50 -9.98 -9.49
N LEU A 12 -43.75 -9.37 -8.33
CA LEU A 12 -42.70 -9.02 -7.36
C LEU A 12 -42.03 -10.27 -6.78
N LEU A 13 -42.81 -11.30 -6.46
CA LEU A 13 -42.30 -12.56 -5.92
C LEU A 13 -41.41 -13.28 -6.96
N ILE A 14 -41.84 -13.30 -8.22
CA ILE A 14 -41.05 -13.87 -9.33
C ILE A 14 -39.76 -13.07 -9.54
N LEU A 15 -39.83 -11.74 -9.56
CA LEU A 15 -38.65 -10.88 -9.73
C LEU A 15 -37.63 -11.11 -8.61
N THR A 16 -38.10 -11.12 -7.36
CA THR A 16 -37.24 -11.37 -6.19
C THR A 16 -36.66 -12.78 -6.22
N GLY A 17 -37.47 -13.77 -6.58
CA GLY A 17 -37.03 -15.16 -6.75
C GLY A 17 -35.95 -15.30 -7.83
N VAL A 18 -36.12 -14.65 -8.99
CA VAL A 18 -35.12 -14.63 -10.05
C VAL A 18 -33.83 -13.93 -9.59
N TYR A 19 -33.95 -12.81 -8.88
CA TYR A 19 -32.79 -12.08 -8.36
C TYR A 19 -31.99 -12.94 -7.35
N LEU A 20 -32.68 -13.65 -6.46
CA LEU A 20 -32.08 -14.55 -5.47
C LEU A 20 -31.54 -15.85 -6.08
N ALA A 21 -32.17 -16.34 -7.16
CA ALA A 21 -31.71 -17.52 -7.88
C ALA A 21 -30.54 -17.21 -8.83
N ARG A 22 -30.37 -15.95 -9.23
CA ARG A 22 -29.28 -15.48 -10.09
C ARG A 22 -27.88 -15.95 -9.64
N PRO A 23 -27.45 -15.85 -8.37
CA PRO A 23 -26.14 -16.36 -7.94
C PRO A 23 -26.00 -17.89 -8.02
N PHE A 24 -27.10 -18.64 -8.05
CA PHE A 24 -27.06 -20.10 -8.22
C PHE A 24 -27.11 -20.53 -9.70
N LEU A 25 -27.68 -19.70 -10.57
CA LEU A 25 -27.77 -19.96 -12.01
C LEU A 25 -26.56 -19.40 -12.77
N GLN A 26 -26.00 -18.29 -12.31
CA GLN A 26 -24.67 -17.86 -12.72
C GLN A 26 -23.71 -18.73 -11.93
N LYS A 27 -23.28 -19.86 -12.50
CA LYS A 27 -22.01 -20.46 -12.08
C LYS A 27 -21.00 -19.35 -12.25
N ASP A 28 -20.54 -18.80 -11.14
CA ASP A 28 -19.51 -17.79 -11.15
C ASP A 28 -18.31 -18.36 -11.90
N ASP A 29 -18.14 -18.01 -13.18
CA ASP A 29 -16.86 -18.20 -13.88
C ASP A 29 -15.74 -17.44 -13.15
N GLU A 30 -16.12 -16.53 -12.24
CA GLU A 30 -15.27 -15.83 -11.27
C GLU A 30 -14.77 -16.73 -10.13
N ALA A 31 -15.38 -17.89 -9.86
CA ALA A 31 -15.02 -18.77 -8.73
C ALA A 31 -13.64 -19.44 -8.88
N GLU A 32 -13.01 -19.35 -10.05
CA GLU A 32 -11.74 -20.02 -10.30
C GLU A 32 -10.81 -19.20 -11.18
N ARG A 33 -10.62 -17.90 -10.85
CA ARG A 33 -9.52 -17.15 -11.48
C ARG A 33 -8.22 -17.87 -11.12
N PRO A 34 -7.48 -18.44 -12.10
CA PRO A 34 -6.28 -19.19 -11.79
C PRO A 34 -5.28 -18.26 -11.12
N LEU A 35 -4.69 -18.71 -10.01
CA LEU A 35 -3.66 -17.96 -9.31
C LEU A 35 -2.57 -17.56 -10.31
N THR A 36 -2.22 -16.28 -10.30
CA THR A 36 -1.08 -15.78 -11.05
C THR A 36 0.19 -16.51 -10.58
N GLN A 37 1.22 -16.56 -11.42
CA GLN A 37 2.49 -17.19 -11.04
C GLN A 37 3.06 -16.58 -9.76
N ARG A 38 2.96 -15.26 -9.59
CA ARG A 38 3.39 -14.55 -8.38
C ARG A 38 2.62 -14.99 -7.13
N GLU A 39 1.29 -15.04 -7.21
CA GLU A 39 0.44 -15.48 -6.09
C GLU A 39 0.75 -16.93 -5.69
N ARG A 40 1.02 -17.81 -6.66
CA ARG A 40 1.44 -19.19 -6.37
C ARG A 40 2.75 -19.22 -5.57
N LEU A 41 3.77 -18.49 -6.00
CA LEU A 41 5.05 -18.41 -5.28
C LEU A 41 4.89 -17.86 -3.86
N LEU A 42 4.07 -16.83 -3.68
CA LEU A 42 3.78 -16.26 -2.37
C LEU A 42 3.07 -17.24 -1.44
N ASN A 43 2.07 -17.96 -1.96
CA ASN A 43 1.38 -19.01 -1.19
C ASN A 43 2.33 -20.14 -0.80
N THR A 44 3.22 -20.57 -1.71
CA THR A 44 4.26 -21.57 -1.40
C THR A 44 5.19 -21.08 -0.29
N LYS A 45 5.65 -19.83 -0.35
CA LYS A 45 6.48 -19.22 0.71
C LYS A 45 5.76 -19.24 2.06
N GLU A 46 4.49 -18.83 2.09
CA GLU A 46 3.70 -18.82 3.33
C GLU A 46 3.49 -20.23 3.90
N ALA A 47 3.28 -21.23 3.04
CA ALA A 47 3.18 -22.63 3.45
C ALA A 47 4.46 -23.15 4.12
N ILE A 48 5.63 -22.93 3.50
CA ILE A 48 6.93 -23.35 4.05
C ILE A 48 7.20 -22.65 5.40
N LEU A 49 6.90 -21.35 5.51
CA LEU A 49 7.07 -20.62 6.77
C LEU A 49 6.10 -21.07 7.87
N ALA A 50 4.91 -21.54 7.50
CA ALA A 50 3.99 -22.15 8.45
C ALA A 50 4.54 -23.49 8.95
N GLU A 51 5.09 -24.31 8.06
CA GLU A 51 5.71 -25.60 8.38
C GLU A 51 6.90 -25.44 9.33
N ILE A 52 7.83 -24.50 9.05
CA ILE A 52 8.95 -24.19 9.95
C ILE A 52 8.44 -23.83 11.35
N ARG A 53 7.43 -22.95 11.45
CA ARG A 53 6.86 -22.55 12.74
C ARG A 53 6.21 -23.71 13.48
N GLN A 54 5.57 -24.61 12.77
CA GLN A 54 4.94 -25.79 13.36
C GLN A 54 6.00 -26.77 13.88
N THR A 55 7.05 -27.03 13.12
CA THR A 55 8.18 -27.88 13.52
C THR A 55 8.94 -27.28 14.70
N ASP A 56 9.18 -25.96 14.72
CA ASP A 56 9.76 -25.25 15.86
C ASP A 56 8.90 -25.43 17.11
N PHE A 57 7.57 -25.30 17.00
CA PHE A 57 6.65 -25.52 18.12
C PHE A 57 6.64 -26.98 18.61
N ASP A 58 6.68 -27.95 17.71
CA ASP A 58 6.73 -29.37 18.07
C ASP A 58 8.03 -29.73 18.81
N PHE A 59 9.15 -29.08 18.46
CA PHE A 59 10.40 -29.19 19.20
C PHE A 59 10.32 -28.53 20.59
N GLU A 60 9.81 -27.30 20.67
CA GLU A 60 9.64 -26.58 21.94
C GLU A 60 8.73 -27.33 22.93
N THR A 61 7.71 -28.03 22.41
CA THR A 61 6.80 -28.86 23.22
C THR A 61 7.34 -30.26 23.50
N GLY A 62 8.52 -30.60 22.99
CA GLY A 62 9.19 -31.88 23.22
C GLY A 62 8.59 -33.07 22.46
N LYS A 63 7.80 -32.83 21.40
CA LYS A 63 7.23 -33.90 20.56
C LYS A 63 8.26 -34.54 19.63
N ILE A 64 9.31 -33.78 19.26
CA ILE A 64 10.37 -34.24 18.36
C ILE A 64 11.76 -34.00 18.97
N PRO A 65 12.75 -34.87 18.69
CA PRO A 65 14.11 -34.72 19.18
C PRO A 65 14.91 -33.68 18.36
N ALA A 66 15.98 -33.14 18.96
CA ALA A 66 16.74 -32.01 18.43
C ALA A 66 17.44 -32.31 17.09
N ASP A 67 17.96 -33.53 16.91
CA ASP A 67 18.67 -33.96 15.70
C ASP A 67 17.75 -34.03 14.48
N VAL A 68 16.48 -34.39 14.69
CA VAL A 68 15.46 -34.42 13.64
C VAL A 68 15.00 -33.02 13.30
N HIS A 69 14.71 -32.20 14.32
CA HIS A 69 14.32 -30.79 14.14
C HIS A 69 15.36 -30.00 13.34
N GLU A 70 16.65 -30.14 13.67
CA GLU A 70 17.72 -29.39 13.01
C GLU A 70 17.84 -29.76 11.52
N GLN A 71 17.74 -31.05 11.18
CA GLN A 71 17.79 -31.53 9.80
C GLN A 71 16.60 -31.02 8.98
N GLU A 72 15.39 -31.16 9.52
CA GLU A 72 14.16 -30.75 8.83
C GLU A 72 14.10 -29.24 8.66
N ARG A 73 14.49 -28.48 9.69
CA ARG A 73 14.55 -27.02 9.63
C ARG A 73 15.57 -26.52 8.61
N ALA A 74 16.74 -27.15 8.51
CA ALA A 74 17.73 -26.81 7.50
C ALA A 74 17.19 -27.04 6.08
N PHE A 75 16.50 -28.16 5.86
CA PHE A 75 15.88 -28.48 4.57
C PHE A 75 14.77 -27.48 4.19
N LEU A 76 13.87 -27.15 5.13
CA LEU A 76 12.82 -26.16 4.90
C LEU A 76 13.37 -24.76 4.64
N MET A 77 14.45 -24.37 5.34
CA MET A 77 15.14 -23.09 5.10
C MET A 77 15.73 -23.02 3.69
N GLN A 78 16.31 -24.11 3.19
CA GLN A 78 16.81 -24.16 1.82
C GLN A 78 15.67 -24.00 0.80
N GLN A 79 14.56 -24.71 0.98
CA GLN A 79 13.39 -24.56 0.10
C GLN A 79 12.82 -23.13 0.14
N ALA A 80 12.75 -22.50 1.31
CA ALA A 80 12.31 -21.11 1.44
C ALA A 80 13.23 -20.15 0.67
N ALA A 81 14.55 -20.33 0.75
CA ALA A 81 15.52 -19.54 0.00
C ALA A 81 15.35 -19.69 -1.52
N ASP A 82 15.09 -20.91 -2.00
CA ASP A 82 14.83 -21.17 -3.41
C ASP A 82 13.56 -20.48 -3.91
N VAL A 83 12.48 -20.49 -3.13
CA VAL A 83 11.23 -19.80 -3.48
C VAL A 83 11.42 -18.28 -3.48
N LEU A 84 12.17 -17.73 -2.52
CA LEU A 84 12.50 -16.30 -2.50
C LEU A 84 13.28 -15.88 -3.75
N ARG A 85 14.26 -16.69 -4.17
CA ARG A 85 15.00 -16.44 -5.42
C ARG A 85 14.07 -16.45 -6.65
N GLN A 86 13.09 -17.34 -6.68
CA GLN A 86 12.09 -17.38 -7.77
C GLN A 86 11.18 -16.15 -7.76
N ILE A 87 10.82 -15.63 -6.59
CA ILE A 87 10.04 -14.39 -6.47
C ILE A 87 10.87 -13.21 -6.97
N ASP A 88 12.13 -13.10 -6.54
CA ASP A 88 13.03 -12.04 -6.99
C ASP A 88 13.22 -12.09 -8.52
N GLU A 89 13.35 -13.28 -9.10
CA GLU A 89 13.44 -13.47 -10.54
C GLU A 89 12.14 -13.07 -11.26
N TYR A 90 10.97 -13.41 -10.70
CA TYR A 90 9.69 -13.01 -11.26
C TYR A 90 9.50 -11.48 -11.20
N ASP A 91 9.78 -10.87 -10.05
CA ASP A 91 9.64 -9.43 -9.82
C ASP A 91 10.69 -8.63 -10.62
N ALA A 92 11.83 -9.25 -10.97
CA ALA A 92 12.85 -8.67 -11.85
C ALA A 92 12.43 -8.61 -13.33
N HIS A 93 11.37 -9.31 -13.75
CA HIS A 93 10.81 -9.23 -15.10
C HIS A 93 9.63 -8.23 -15.09
N PRO A 94 9.85 -6.94 -15.39
CA PRO A 94 8.81 -5.94 -15.28
C PRO A 94 7.74 -6.22 -16.33
N ASN A 95 6.47 -6.27 -15.92
CA ASN A 95 5.36 -6.36 -16.85
C ASN A 95 5.38 -5.09 -17.74
N PRO A 96 5.19 -5.20 -19.08
CA PRO A 96 5.08 -4.03 -19.95
C PRO A 96 4.13 -2.96 -19.42
N VAL A 97 3.02 -3.38 -18.79
CA VAL A 97 2.05 -2.47 -18.16
C VAL A 97 2.69 -1.67 -17.02
N ASP A 98 3.49 -2.29 -16.15
CA ASP A 98 4.17 -1.59 -15.05
C ASP A 98 5.15 -0.55 -15.59
N THR A 99 5.89 -0.87 -16.66
CA THR A 99 6.81 0.08 -17.30
C THR A 99 6.09 1.28 -17.93
N GLU A 100 4.90 1.06 -18.51
CA GLU A 100 4.07 2.14 -19.05
C GLU A 100 3.52 3.05 -17.95
N ILE A 101 3.11 2.47 -16.82
CA ILE A 101 2.65 3.21 -15.64
C ILE A 101 3.80 4.05 -15.08
N GLU A 102 5.00 3.48 -14.90
CA GLU A 102 6.15 4.23 -14.43
C GLU A 102 6.52 5.38 -15.39
N ALA A 103 6.48 5.13 -16.69
CA ALA A 103 6.69 6.16 -17.69
C ALA A 103 5.60 7.25 -17.64
N ALA A 104 4.34 6.88 -17.39
CA ALA A 104 3.25 7.83 -17.21
C ALA A 104 3.43 8.69 -15.95
N VAL A 105 3.80 8.08 -14.83
CA VAL A 105 4.11 8.78 -13.58
C VAL A 105 5.30 9.73 -13.76
N ALA A 106 6.34 9.31 -14.47
CA ALA A 106 7.49 10.16 -14.79
C ALA A 106 7.10 11.36 -15.66
N ARG A 107 6.22 11.19 -16.65
CA ARG A 107 5.67 12.29 -17.47
C ARG A 107 4.90 13.29 -16.60
N ILE A 108 4.04 12.79 -15.71
CA ILE A 108 3.26 13.63 -14.78
C ILE A 108 4.19 14.41 -13.83
N ARG A 109 5.20 13.74 -13.24
CA ARG A 109 6.18 14.39 -12.37
C ARG A 109 7.00 15.46 -13.10
N ARG A 110 7.35 15.25 -14.37
CA ARG A 110 8.05 16.26 -15.19
C ARG A 110 7.15 17.45 -15.55
N GLN A 111 5.87 17.20 -15.82
CA GLN A 111 4.88 18.23 -16.10
C GLN A 111 4.46 19.00 -14.83
N GLY A 112 4.53 18.36 -13.66
CA GLY A 112 4.29 18.93 -12.34
C GLY A 112 5.54 19.37 -11.58
N ALA A 113 6.72 19.41 -12.21
CA ALA A 113 7.92 19.93 -11.57
C ALA A 113 7.73 21.44 -11.29
N PRO A 114 7.80 21.90 -10.03
CA PRO A 114 7.58 23.29 -9.72
C PRO A 114 8.74 24.14 -10.22
N ALA A 115 8.41 25.35 -10.66
CA ALA A 115 9.29 26.45 -10.98
C ALA A 115 10.10 26.96 -9.76
N THR A 116 10.75 26.10 -8.98
CA THR A 116 11.52 26.47 -7.78
C THR A 116 12.96 26.90 -8.09
N ALA A 117 13.50 26.61 -9.28
CA ALA A 117 14.79 27.17 -9.70
C ALA A 117 14.64 28.62 -10.20
N ALA A 118 13.53 28.96 -10.89
CA ALA A 118 13.30 30.28 -11.44
C ALA A 118 12.56 31.25 -10.49
N ALA A 119 11.82 30.74 -9.49
CA ALA A 119 11.26 31.57 -8.42
C ALA A 119 12.27 31.95 -7.32
N SER A 120 13.54 31.55 -7.44
CA SER A 120 14.60 31.99 -6.51
C SER A 120 15.12 33.40 -6.80
N ALA A 121 14.91 33.94 -8.01
CA ALA A 121 15.34 35.28 -8.38
C ALA A 121 14.26 36.36 -8.15
N ALA A 122 12.98 36.00 -8.08
CA ALA A 122 11.88 36.98 -7.93
C ALA A 122 11.42 37.20 -6.47
N VAL A 123 11.87 36.37 -5.52
CA VAL A 123 11.54 36.51 -4.08
C VAL A 123 12.59 37.35 -3.32
N ALA A 124 13.59 37.89 -4.00
CA ALA A 124 14.54 38.83 -3.40
C ALA A 124 13.94 40.23 -3.13
N ALA A 125 12.70 40.50 -3.57
CA ALA A 125 12.12 41.84 -3.56
C ALA A 125 11.08 42.13 -2.47
N ASN A 126 10.83 41.23 -1.50
CA ASN A 126 9.90 41.57 -0.40
C ASN A 126 10.31 40.94 0.94
N GLY A 127 10.98 41.76 1.77
CA GLY A 127 11.54 41.37 3.07
C GLY A 127 10.49 41.05 4.14
N LYS A 128 10.18 39.77 4.30
CA LYS A 128 9.53 39.19 5.49
C LYS A 128 10.30 37.92 5.86
N ALA A 129 10.70 37.79 7.13
CA ALA A 129 11.57 36.70 7.59
C ALA A 129 10.95 35.33 7.30
N LYS A 130 11.71 34.46 6.61
CA LYS A 130 11.28 33.13 6.18
C LYS A 130 11.49 32.03 7.25
N PHE A 131 12.17 32.33 8.36
CA PHE A 131 12.58 31.34 9.35
C PHE A 131 12.36 31.83 10.79
N CYS A 132 12.02 30.89 11.68
CA CYS A 132 11.84 31.13 13.10
C CYS A 132 13.18 31.45 13.78
N PRO A 133 13.29 32.53 14.55
CA PRO A 133 14.55 32.90 15.22
C PRO A 133 14.94 31.93 16.36
N GLN A 134 14.00 31.12 16.86
CA GLN A 134 14.24 30.27 18.03
C GLN A 134 14.68 28.85 17.65
N CYS A 135 14.19 28.30 16.53
CA CYS A 135 14.47 26.92 16.11
C CYS A 135 14.95 26.79 14.66
N GLY A 136 14.96 27.87 13.88
CA GLY A 136 15.40 27.87 12.48
C GLY A 136 14.41 27.25 11.48
N SER A 137 13.25 26.76 11.92
CA SER A 137 12.23 26.21 11.01
C SER A 137 11.61 27.28 10.12
N PRO A 138 11.20 26.96 8.88
CA PRO A 138 10.54 27.92 8.02
C PRO A 138 9.21 28.40 8.62
N VAL A 139 8.87 29.68 8.42
CA VAL A 139 7.62 30.30 8.91
C VAL A 139 6.95 31.09 7.78
N ASP A 140 5.62 31.03 7.74
CA ASP A 140 4.84 31.68 6.70
C ASP A 140 4.54 33.15 7.06
N PRO A 141 4.47 34.05 6.07
CA PRO A 141 4.17 35.45 6.30
C PRO A 141 2.73 35.63 6.79
N GLY A 142 2.57 35.83 8.11
CA GLY A 142 1.27 35.96 8.76
C GLY A 142 1.15 35.11 10.04
N ASP A 143 2.06 34.16 10.22
CA ASP A 143 2.11 33.32 11.41
C ASP A 143 2.35 34.15 12.67
N LYS A 144 1.48 33.96 13.67
CA LYS A 144 1.63 34.58 15.00
C LYS A 144 2.53 33.74 15.91
N PHE A 145 2.71 32.45 15.61
CA PHE A 145 3.51 31.48 16.34
C PHE A 145 4.15 30.49 15.37
N CYS A 146 5.35 29.98 15.69
CA CYS A 146 6.02 28.95 14.90
C CYS A 146 5.32 27.58 15.07
N THR A 147 5.02 26.92 13.97
CA THR A 147 4.37 25.59 13.95
C THR A 147 5.28 24.45 14.41
N SER A 148 6.62 24.62 14.37
CA SER A 148 7.57 23.60 14.84
C SER A 148 7.88 23.69 16.34
N CYS A 149 8.02 24.89 16.91
CA CYS A 149 8.47 25.05 18.30
C CYS A 149 7.51 25.85 19.19
N GLY A 150 6.44 26.43 18.64
CA GLY A 150 5.47 27.22 19.39
C GLY A 150 5.92 28.65 19.73
N HIS A 151 7.13 29.07 19.33
CA HIS A 151 7.64 30.41 19.62
C HIS A 151 6.76 31.50 18.99
N LYS A 152 6.40 32.53 19.78
CA LYS A 152 5.58 33.65 19.31
C LYS A 152 6.37 34.54 18.36
N LEU A 153 5.86 34.72 17.14
CA LEU A 153 6.47 35.54 16.12
C LEU A 153 5.89 36.96 16.24
N ALA A 154 6.70 37.90 16.74
CA ALA A 154 6.29 39.30 16.84
C ALA A 154 6.30 39.94 15.45
N ALA A 155 5.15 40.44 15.00
CA ALA A 155 5.10 41.28 13.81
C ALA A 155 5.83 42.60 14.10
N VAL A 156 6.93 42.83 13.36
CA VAL A 156 7.71 44.08 13.20
C VAL A 156 8.85 44.30 14.23
N VAL A 157 10.12 44.16 13.79
CA VAL A 157 11.11 45.23 13.46
C VAL A 157 12.51 44.62 13.37
N LEU A 158 13.21 44.89 12.26
CA LEU A 158 14.63 44.69 12.04
C LEU A 158 15.46 45.64 12.93
N THR A 159 16.51 45.14 13.59
CA THR A 159 17.79 45.87 13.67
C THR A 159 18.95 44.87 13.49
N PRO A 160 19.94 45.16 12.62
CA PRO A 160 21.20 44.44 12.59
C PRO A 160 22.11 45.02 13.68
N GLN A 161 22.58 44.19 14.61
CA GLN A 161 23.75 44.51 15.43
C GLN A 161 24.95 43.86 14.75
N THR A 162 25.95 44.69 14.46
CA THR A 162 27.23 44.41 13.80
C THR A 162 28.02 43.28 14.43
#